data_AF-A0A132AKB0-F1
#
_entry.id   AF-A0A132AKB0-F1
#
_cell.length_a   1.000
_cell.length_b   1.000
_cell.length_c   1.000
_cell.angle_alpha   90.00
_cell.angle_beta   90.00
_cell.angle_gamma   90.00
#
_symmetry.space_group_name_H-M   'P 1'
#
loop_
_entity.id
_entity.type
_entity.pdbx_description
1 polymer ?
#
loop_
_entity_poly.entity_id
_entity_poly.type
_entity_poly.pdbx_seq_one_letter_code
_entity_poly.pdbx_strand_id
1 'polypeptide(L)'
;MYLKDFLDCFDTLDVCKYNTKWFVKRFEFKLPFNPMDRENFTVFEIRINCKKLSANFTLYQRIHRESEQRYHLSSSILIYKICADGSMQLVCNSNPMWKKIENFQTYLIRGRYLLMVFSLNHWSITSRLREPPSLVMAIHTNRSIKVKPKCPDSHLIGDLLIAAVIAIGSSEISETSEYIEWKLKKFSFYLWSIENLTTTKYLVIRWDTSRSINSFNIRSTDRGVDIVPPNSRQIICLMGRESDKLECNFVCLYSIKPIDDEKKLERYRSCLNGDVKSLSNLFAPRLVQSYLLAERNRSRNCIANITDETHRNTRLCSML
;
A
#
# COMPACT_ATOMS: atom_id res chain seq x y z
N MET A 1 17.18 40.48 -19.92
CA MET A 1 17.84 39.22 -19.55
C MET A 1 17.61 38.23 -20.67
N TYR A 2 18.68 37.77 -21.31
CA TYR A 2 18.58 36.77 -22.38
C TYR A 2 18.33 35.39 -21.76
N LEU A 3 17.82 34.44 -22.56
CA LEU A 3 17.60 33.06 -22.10
C LEU A 3 18.90 32.43 -21.56
N LYS A 4 20.05 32.81 -22.13
CA LYS A 4 21.36 32.35 -21.67
C LYS A 4 21.64 32.80 -20.23
N ASP A 5 21.44 34.09 -19.93
CA ASP A 5 21.58 34.62 -18.58
C ASP A 5 20.61 33.94 -17.59
N PHE A 6 19.39 33.58 -18.05
CA PHE A 6 18.44 32.81 -17.23
C PHE A 6 18.97 31.42 -16.88
N LEU A 7 19.49 30.68 -17.86
CA LEU A 7 20.04 29.35 -17.64
C LEU A 7 21.33 29.37 -16.80
N ASP A 8 22.11 30.44 -16.90
CA ASP A 8 23.36 30.60 -16.16
C ASP A 8 23.12 31.05 -14.69
N CYS A 9 22.00 31.70 -14.40
CA CYS A 9 21.72 32.29 -13.08
C CYS A 9 20.63 31.56 -12.26
N PHE A 10 19.83 30.68 -12.88
CA PHE A 10 18.69 30.03 -12.21
C PHE A 10 18.75 28.51 -12.31
N ASP A 11 18.83 27.85 -11.16
CA ASP A 11 18.85 26.38 -11.07
C ASP A 11 17.46 25.74 -11.14
N THR A 12 16.41 26.52 -10.84
CA THR A 12 15.02 26.03 -10.76
C THR A 12 14.02 27.08 -11.26
N LEU A 13 12.97 26.60 -11.94
CA LEU A 13 11.84 27.39 -12.41
C LEU A 13 10.55 26.69 -11.97
N ASP A 14 9.82 27.29 -11.02
CA ASP A 14 8.50 26.80 -10.63
C ASP A 14 7.42 27.40 -11.53
N VAL A 15 6.78 26.55 -12.34
CA VAL A 15 5.71 26.94 -13.27
C VAL A 15 4.36 26.51 -12.72
N CYS A 16 3.55 27.46 -12.27
CA CYS A 16 2.15 27.23 -11.93
C CYS A 16 1.31 27.07 -13.20
N LYS A 17 1.02 25.81 -13.58
CA LYS A 17 0.11 25.51 -14.69
C LYS A 17 -1.34 25.82 -14.28
N TYR A 18 -1.80 27.03 -14.60
CA TYR A 18 -3.21 27.39 -14.49
C TYR A 18 -3.93 27.10 -15.81
N ASN A 19 -5.00 26.29 -15.75
CA ASN A 19 -5.84 26.05 -16.91
C ASN A 19 -7.30 26.08 -16.50
N THR A 20 -8.01 27.11 -16.96
CA THR A 20 -9.43 27.36 -16.65
C THR A 20 -10.37 26.24 -17.09
N LYS A 21 -9.93 25.37 -18.03
CA LYS A 21 -10.72 24.26 -18.54
C LYS A 21 -10.59 22.98 -17.70
N TRP A 22 -9.74 22.98 -16.67
CA TRP A 22 -9.55 21.81 -15.81
C TRP A 22 -10.56 21.82 -14.65
N PHE A 23 -11.11 20.64 -14.38
CA PHE A 23 -11.91 20.40 -13.18
C PHE A 23 -10.96 20.18 -12.01
N VAL A 24 -11.22 20.83 -10.88
CA VAL A 24 -10.36 20.77 -9.70
C VAL A 24 -11.16 20.26 -8.51
N LYS A 25 -10.61 19.27 -7.81
CA LYS A 25 -11.10 18.83 -6.50
C LYS A 25 -9.96 18.92 -5.49
N ARG A 26 -10.24 19.41 -4.29
CA ARG A 26 -9.27 19.51 -3.20
C ARG A 26 -9.75 18.70 -2.02
N PHE A 27 -8.83 17.96 -1.42
CA PHE A 27 -9.08 17.15 -0.25
C PHE A 27 -7.99 17.45 0.77
N GLU A 28 -8.41 17.86 1.95
CA GLU A 28 -7.54 17.91 3.12
C GLU A 28 -7.75 16.62 3.92
N PHE A 29 -6.65 16.00 4.35
CA PHE A 29 -6.67 14.77 5.12
C PHE A 29 -5.42 14.68 6.00
N LYS A 30 -5.53 13.90 7.07
CA LYS A 30 -4.43 13.62 7.99
C LYS A 30 -3.79 12.29 7.61
N LEU A 31 -2.49 12.16 7.84
CA LEU A 31 -1.83 10.87 7.79
C LEU A 31 -2.06 10.13 9.13
N PRO A 32 -2.18 8.81 9.11
CA PRO A 32 -2.28 8.03 10.34
C PRO A 32 -1.03 8.21 11.20
N PHE A 33 -1.17 8.36 12.53
CA PHE A 33 -0.02 8.39 13.44
C PHE A 33 0.69 7.05 13.54
N ASN A 34 -0.04 5.97 13.39
CA ASN A 34 0.50 4.64 13.43
C ASN A 34 -0.40 3.72 12.57
N PRO A 35 0.03 2.49 12.31
CA PRO A 35 -0.74 1.52 11.53
C PRO A 35 -2.13 1.19 12.08
N MET A 36 -2.43 1.56 13.32
CA MET A 36 -3.71 1.34 13.99
C MET A 36 -4.63 2.55 14.02
N ASP A 37 -4.18 3.69 13.53
CA ASP A 37 -4.94 4.91 13.47
C ASP A 37 -5.96 4.89 12.32
N ARG A 38 -7.02 4.10 12.51
CA ARG A 38 -8.10 3.88 11.52
C ARG A 38 -8.86 5.15 11.18
N GLU A 39 -8.89 6.13 12.08
CA GLU A 39 -9.63 7.37 11.90
C GLU A 39 -8.95 8.27 10.87
N ASN A 40 -7.62 8.29 10.84
CA ASN A 40 -6.85 9.13 9.92
C ASN A 40 -6.42 8.41 8.63
N PHE A 41 -6.61 7.10 8.50
CA PHE A 41 -6.40 6.44 7.21
C PHE A 41 -7.46 6.88 6.19
N THR A 42 -7.02 7.55 5.13
CA THR A 42 -7.91 8.00 4.04
C THR A 42 -7.53 7.35 2.71
N VAL A 43 -8.48 6.64 2.10
CA VAL A 43 -8.39 6.14 0.72
C VAL A 43 -9.40 6.90 -0.12
N PHE A 44 -9.05 7.28 -1.35
CA PHE A 44 -9.94 7.99 -2.24
C PHE A 44 -10.48 7.05 -3.32
N GLU A 45 -11.79 6.80 -3.34
CA GLU A 45 -12.42 6.09 -4.45
C GLU A 45 -12.67 7.06 -5.61
N ILE A 46 -12.12 6.73 -6.77
CA ILE A 46 -12.24 7.49 -8.01
C ILE A 46 -13.06 6.68 -9.01
N ARG A 47 -14.13 7.29 -9.54
CA ARG A 47 -14.95 6.70 -10.60
C ARG A 47 -14.83 7.51 -11.88
N ILE A 48 -14.34 6.86 -12.93
CA ILE A 48 -14.07 7.45 -14.24
C ILE A 48 -15.06 6.88 -15.25
N ASN A 49 -15.91 7.75 -15.82
CA ASN A 49 -16.91 7.35 -16.80
C ASN A 49 -16.48 7.62 -18.26
N CYS A 50 -15.47 8.47 -18.47
CA CYS A 50 -14.95 8.81 -19.79
C CYS A 50 -13.89 7.82 -20.28
N LYS A 51 -13.67 7.73 -21.60
CA LYS A 51 -12.72 6.78 -22.21
C LYS A 51 -11.26 7.00 -21.76
N LYS A 52 -10.84 8.27 -21.69
CA LYS A 52 -9.50 8.69 -21.25
C LYS A 52 -9.62 9.90 -20.34
N LEU A 53 -8.89 9.88 -19.24
CA LEU A 53 -8.76 10.95 -18.26
C LEU A 53 -7.29 11.33 -18.16
N SER A 54 -6.97 12.61 -18.30
CA SER A 54 -5.68 13.15 -17.87
C SER A 54 -5.88 13.73 -16.48
N ALA A 55 -5.08 13.26 -15.52
CA ALA A 55 -5.13 13.71 -14.14
C ALA A 55 -3.75 14.18 -13.70
N ASN A 56 -3.71 15.32 -13.02
CA ASN A 56 -2.54 15.83 -12.33
C ASN A 56 -2.86 15.96 -10.85
N PHE A 57 -2.17 15.17 -10.04
CA PHE A 57 -2.28 15.13 -8.60
C PHE A 57 -1.21 16.04 -8.01
N THR A 58 -1.62 17.07 -7.28
CA THR A 58 -0.70 17.94 -6.54
C THR A 58 -0.84 17.61 -5.06
N LEU A 59 0.26 17.20 -4.44
CA LEU A 59 0.30 16.94 -3.00
C LEU A 59 1.01 18.11 -2.31
N TYR A 60 0.34 18.69 -1.32
CA TYR A 60 0.86 19.76 -0.48
C TYR A 60 1.01 19.27 0.96
N GLN A 61 2.22 19.39 1.50
CA GLN A 61 2.52 19.08 2.89
C GLN A 61 2.30 20.32 3.76
N ARG A 62 1.34 20.25 4.69
CA ARG A 62 1.02 21.36 5.60
C ARG A 62 2.03 21.39 6.76
N ILE A 63 3.24 21.85 6.45
CA ILE A 63 4.30 22.05 7.44
C ILE A 63 3.99 23.36 8.20
N HIS A 64 3.77 23.26 9.52
CA HIS A 64 3.60 24.44 10.38
C HIS A 64 4.89 25.26 10.40
N ARG A 65 4.78 26.59 10.28
CA ARG A 65 5.94 27.49 10.24
C ARG A 65 6.71 27.54 11.56
N GLU A 66 6.05 27.21 12.66
CA GLU A 66 6.58 27.30 14.02
C GLU A 66 7.24 26.01 14.52
N SER A 67 7.05 24.88 13.82
CA SER A 67 7.77 23.66 14.16
C SER A 67 9.17 23.73 13.56
N GLU A 68 10.20 23.93 14.39
CA GLU A 68 11.63 23.78 14.01
C GLU A 68 11.96 22.42 13.36
N GLN A 69 11.01 21.50 13.43
CA GLN A 69 10.98 20.21 12.77
C GLN A 69 10.78 20.36 11.25
N ARG A 70 11.90 20.49 10.52
CA ARG A 70 12.00 20.38 9.05
C ARG A 70 11.76 18.95 8.55
N TYR A 71 10.73 18.25 9.03
CA TYR A 71 10.46 16.89 8.56
C TYR A 71 9.63 16.93 7.29
N HIS A 72 10.33 16.82 6.17
CA HIS A 72 9.71 16.53 4.89
C HIS A 72 9.19 15.09 4.91
N LEU A 73 7.89 14.93 4.66
CA LEU A 73 7.31 13.60 4.51
C LEU A 73 7.85 12.98 3.23
N SER A 74 8.29 11.72 3.31
CA SER A 74 8.52 10.91 2.14
C SER A 74 7.20 10.30 1.74
N SER A 75 6.52 10.94 0.79
CA SER A 75 5.16 10.58 0.36
C SER A 75 5.18 9.89 -1.00
N SER A 76 4.24 9.01 -1.26
CA SER A 76 4.01 8.50 -2.61
C SER A 76 2.53 8.29 -2.87
N ILE A 77 2.11 8.61 -4.08
CA ILE A 77 0.75 8.39 -4.55
C ILE A 77 0.70 7.04 -5.25
N LEU A 78 -0.19 6.17 -4.82
CA LEU A 78 -0.44 4.86 -5.40
C LEU A 78 -1.89 4.80 -5.89
N ILE A 79 -2.08 4.38 -7.14
CA ILE A 79 -3.41 4.29 -7.77
C ILE A 79 -3.64 2.85 -8.22
N TYR A 80 -4.68 2.26 -7.66
CA TYR A 80 -5.08 0.88 -7.89
C TYR A 80 -6.38 0.86 -8.68
N LYS A 81 -6.44 0.03 -9.72
CA LYS A 81 -7.69 -0.27 -10.43
C LYS A 81 -8.41 -1.39 -9.69
N ILE A 82 -9.71 -1.20 -9.47
CA ILE A 82 -10.58 -2.28 -8.99
C ILE A 82 -11.06 -3.06 -10.22
N CYS A 83 -10.65 -4.33 -10.31
CA CYS A 83 -11.02 -5.25 -11.38
C CYS A 83 -12.44 -5.79 -11.20
N ALA A 84 -12.96 -6.48 -12.22
CA ALA A 84 -14.33 -6.99 -12.23
C ALA A 84 -14.58 -8.07 -11.15
N ASP A 85 -13.56 -8.89 -10.88
CA ASP A 85 -13.52 -9.89 -9.81
C ASP A 85 -13.39 -9.28 -8.39
N GLY A 86 -13.21 -7.96 -8.31
CA GLY A 86 -12.96 -7.23 -7.07
C GLY A 86 -11.51 -7.23 -6.62
N SER A 87 -10.59 -7.82 -7.41
CA SER A 87 -9.15 -7.71 -7.16
C SER A 87 -8.67 -6.27 -7.38
N MET A 88 -7.53 -5.94 -6.78
CA MET A 88 -6.91 -4.62 -6.88
C MET A 88 -5.55 -4.76 -7.57
N GLN A 89 -5.37 -4.01 -8.65
CA GLN A 89 -4.11 -3.98 -9.41
C GLN A 89 -3.53 -2.57 -9.35
N LEU A 90 -2.28 -2.44 -8.91
CA LEU A 90 -1.57 -1.16 -9.01
C LEU A 90 -1.38 -0.82 -10.49
N VAL A 91 -1.88 0.34 -10.92
CA VAL A 91 -1.78 0.79 -12.31
C VAL A 91 -0.84 1.98 -12.48
N CYS A 92 -0.67 2.79 -11.44
CA CYS A 92 0.21 3.94 -11.47
C CYS A 92 0.75 4.22 -10.07
N ASN A 93 2.00 4.67 -9.99
CA ASN A 93 2.61 5.17 -8.77
C ASN A 93 3.45 6.42 -9.08
N SER A 94 3.57 7.31 -8.11
CA SER A 94 4.56 8.38 -8.17
C SER A 94 5.94 7.87 -7.75
N ASN A 95 6.97 8.63 -8.08
CA ASN A 95 8.23 8.56 -7.35
C ASN A 95 8.03 9.05 -5.90
N PRO A 96 8.95 8.73 -4.97
CA PRO A 96 8.97 9.35 -3.65
C PRO A 96 9.00 10.88 -3.76
N MET A 97 8.09 11.52 -3.04
CA MET A 97 7.89 12.96 -3.01
C MET A 97 8.40 13.49 -1.69
N TRP A 98 9.37 14.40 -1.72
CA TRP A 98 10.01 14.96 -0.52
C TRP A 98 9.76 16.45 -0.37
N LYS A 99 9.45 17.15 -1.47
CA LYS A 99 9.22 18.59 -1.40
C LYS A 99 7.86 18.89 -0.76
N LYS A 100 7.75 20.11 -0.25
CA LYS A 100 6.50 20.63 0.32
C LYS A 100 5.33 20.56 -0.67
N ILE A 101 5.61 20.77 -1.96
CA ILE A 101 4.62 20.71 -3.04
C ILE A 101 5.20 19.84 -4.15
N GLU A 102 4.50 18.78 -4.52
CA GLU A 102 4.89 17.94 -5.65
C GLU A 102 3.70 17.59 -6.53
N ASN A 103 3.99 17.30 -7.80
CA ASN A 103 3.00 16.99 -8.81
C ASN A 103 3.25 15.60 -9.38
N PHE A 104 2.17 14.86 -9.61
CA PHE A 104 2.17 13.57 -10.27
C PHE A 104 1.10 13.55 -11.34
N GLN A 105 1.54 13.50 -12.59
CA GLN A 105 0.64 13.44 -13.74
C GLN A 105 0.52 12.00 -14.25
N THR A 106 -0.70 11.57 -14.54
CA THR A 106 -0.96 10.26 -15.15
C THR A 106 -2.20 10.28 -16.04
N TYR A 107 -2.39 9.20 -16.79
CA TYR A 107 -3.57 8.95 -17.61
C TYR A 107 -4.30 7.72 -17.11
N LEU A 108 -5.61 7.86 -16.91
CA LEU A 108 -6.48 6.78 -16.47
C LEU A 108 -7.56 6.54 -17.51
N ILE A 109 -8.05 5.32 -17.60
CA ILE A 109 -9.15 4.93 -18.48
C ILE A 109 -10.46 4.81 -17.70
N ARG A 110 -11.55 4.51 -18.39
CA ARG A 110 -12.85 4.22 -17.75
C ARG A 110 -12.70 3.09 -16.72
N GLY A 111 -13.19 3.30 -15.50
CA GLY A 111 -13.09 2.31 -14.43
C GLY A 111 -13.35 2.86 -13.03
N ARG A 112 -13.14 2.00 -12.04
CA ARG A 112 -13.10 2.35 -10.62
C ARG A 112 -11.68 2.18 -10.10
N TYR A 113 -11.24 3.13 -9.29
CA TYR A 113 -9.89 3.17 -8.75
C TYR A 113 -9.91 3.52 -7.27
N LEU A 114 -8.89 3.06 -6.57
CA LEU A 114 -8.52 3.53 -5.24
C LEU A 114 -7.22 4.29 -5.36
N LEU A 115 -7.19 5.49 -4.80
CA LEU A 115 -5.98 6.28 -4.65
C LEU A 115 -5.63 6.34 -3.17
N MET A 116 -4.36 6.10 -2.87
CA MET A 116 -3.83 6.22 -1.52
C MET A 116 -2.53 7.03 -1.56
N VAL A 117 -2.35 7.87 -0.54
CA VAL A 117 -1.10 8.56 -0.30
C VAL A 117 -0.43 7.87 0.88
N PHE A 118 0.74 7.28 0.65
CA PHE A 118 1.53 6.63 1.69
C PHE A 118 2.69 7.50 2.10
N SER A 119 2.86 7.67 3.40
CA SER A 119 4.07 8.21 4.01
C SER A 119 4.19 7.64 5.42
N LEU A 120 5.37 7.13 5.77
CA LEU A 120 5.59 6.41 7.03
C LEU A 120 6.75 6.99 7.85
N ASN A 121 7.51 7.93 7.30
CA ASN A 121 8.70 8.45 7.96
C ASN A 121 8.38 9.35 9.17
N HIS A 122 7.14 9.85 9.29
CA HIS A 122 6.72 10.55 10.50
C HIS A 122 6.47 9.61 11.69
N TRP A 123 6.35 8.30 11.47
CA TRP A 123 6.07 7.35 12.56
C TRP A 123 7.20 7.21 13.57
N SER A 124 8.46 7.36 13.13
CA SER A 124 9.62 7.35 14.04
C SER A 124 9.64 8.55 15.00
N ILE A 125 8.87 9.59 14.70
CA ILE A 125 8.87 10.88 15.40
C ILE A 125 7.51 11.15 16.07
N THR A 126 6.58 10.19 16.00
CA THR A 126 5.22 10.31 16.55
C THR A 126 5.18 10.75 18.01
N SER A 127 6.12 10.31 18.84
CA SER A 127 6.24 10.76 20.24
C SER A 127 6.53 12.25 20.39
N ARG A 128 7.05 12.92 19.35
CA ARG A 128 7.35 14.36 19.32
C ARG A 128 6.29 15.17 18.55
N LEU A 129 5.38 14.52 17.84
CA LEU A 129 4.31 15.18 17.09
C LEU A 129 3.07 15.28 17.97
N ARG A 130 2.58 16.52 18.21
CA ARG A 130 1.32 16.75 18.92
C ARG A 130 0.10 16.41 18.07
N GLU A 131 0.23 16.48 16.75
CA GLU A 131 -0.84 16.24 15.78
C GLU A 131 -0.33 15.44 14.58
N PRO A 132 -1.20 14.65 13.91
CA PRO A 132 -0.80 13.88 12.77
C PRO A 132 -0.52 14.81 11.59
N PRO A 133 0.45 14.49 10.72
CA PRO A 133 0.78 15.35 9.60
C PRO A 133 -0.44 15.54 8.68
N SER A 134 -0.75 16.80 8.38
CA SER A 134 -1.87 17.15 7.51
C SER A 134 -1.37 17.39 6.08
N LEU A 135 -2.11 16.84 5.12
CA LEU A 135 -1.83 16.93 3.70
C LEU A 135 -3.04 17.55 2.99
N VAL A 136 -2.77 18.28 1.91
CA VAL A 136 -3.78 18.72 0.97
C VAL A 136 -3.46 18.12 -0.40
N MET A 137 -4.37 17.33 -0.95
CA MET A 137 -4.27 16.83 -2.31
C MET A 137 -5.25 17.59 -3.21
N ALA A 138 -4.72 18.22 -4.26
CA ALA A 138 -5.51 18.77 -5.34
C ALA A 138 -5.44 17.85 -6.55
N ILE A 139 -6.60 17.45 -7.06
CA ILE A 139 -6.74 16.65 -8.28
C ILE A 139 -7.24 17.57 -9.37
N HIS A 140 -6.39 17.82 -10.35
CA HIS A 140 -6.76 18.54 -11.56
C HIS A 140 -7.05 17.49 -12.64
N THR A 141 -8.19 17.59 -13.31
CA THR A 141 -8.54 16.70 -14.43
C THR A 141 -9.09 17.45 -15.64
N ASN A 142 -8.84 16.92 -16.84
CA ASN A 142 -9.41 17.47 -18.08
C ASN A 142 -10.91 17.13 -18.29
N ARG A 143 -11.49 16.27 -17.42
CA ARG A 143 -12.89 15.87 -17.43
C ARG A 143 -13.41 15.80 -15.99
N SER A 144 -14.69 16.06 -15.79
CA SER A 144 -15.32 15.92 -14.47
C SER A 144 -15.35 14.44 -14.03
N ILE A 145 -14.95 14.19 -12.79
CA ILE A 145 -14.90 12.85 -12.19
C ILE A 145 -15.52 12.84 -10.79
N LYS A 146 -16.01 11.68 -10.36
CA LYS A 146 -16.45 11.46 -8.97
C LYS A 146 -15.27 10.94 -8.17
N VAL A 147 -14.94 11.63 -7.09
CA VAL A 147 -13.91 11.26 -6.12
C VAL A 147 -14.55 11.38 -4.75
N LYS A 148 -14.42 10.34 -3.93
CA LYS A 148 -14.94 10.31 -2.57
C LYS A 148 -13.88 9.75 -1.62
N PRO A 149 -13.60 10.43 -0.50
CA PRO A 149 -12.82 9.81 0.57
C PRO A 149 -13.62 8.65 1.17
N LYS A 150 -12.92 7.60 1.55
CA LYS A 150 -13.44 6.40 2.19
C LYS A 150 -12.47 6.01 3.31
N CYS A 151 -12.99 5.77 4.50
CA CYS A 151 -12.23 5.12 5.56
C CYS A 151 -12.04 3.65 5.17
N PRO A 152 -10.80 3.17 5.03
CA PRO A 152 -10.56 1.79 4.67
C PRO A 152 -11.03 0.86 5.78
N ASP A 153 -11.47 -0.34 5.41
CA ASP A 153 -11.61 -1.41 6.38
C ASP A 153 -10.22 -1.85 6.90
N SER A 154 -10.22 -2.70 7.93
CA SER A 154 -8.97 -3.17 8.55
C SER A 154 -8.10 -4.05 7.67
N HIS A 155 -8.50 -4.38 6.44
CA HIS A 155 -7.76 -5.31 5.57
C HIS A 155 -7.26 -4.63 4.31
N LEU A 156 -7.98 -3.62 3.84
CA LEU A 156 -7.71 -2.91 2.60
C LEU A 156 -6.29 -2.35 2.54
N ILE A 157 -5.75 -1.80 3.63
CA ILE A 157 -4.38 -1.25 3.62
C ILE A 157 -3.35 -2.36 3.37
N GLY A 158 -3.52 -3.52 4.01
CA GLY A 158 -2.67 -4.70 3.80
C GLY A 158 -2.75 -5.17 2.35
N ASP A 159 -3.96 -5.27 1.80
CA ASP A 159 -4.17 -5.65 0.40
C ASP A 159 -3.50 -4.69 -0.58
N LEU A 160 -3.62 -3.38 -0.34
CA LEU A 160 -2.99 -2.35 -1.17
C LEU A 160 -1.45 -2.41 -1.10
N LEU A 161 -0.89 -2.66 0.08
CA LEU A 161 0.56 -2.83 0.27
C LEU A 161 1.07 -4.09 -0.44
N ILE A 162 0.36 -5.22 -0.29
CA ILE A 162 0.69 -6.47 -0.98
C ILE A 162 0.58 -6.28 -2.50
N ALA A 163 -0.48 -5.63 -2.99
CA ALA A 163 -0.62 -5.32 -4.41
C ALA A 163 0.51 -4.41 -4.92
N ALA A 164 1.00 -3.47 -4.10
CA ALA A 164 2.14 -2.63 -4.45
C ALA A 164 3.45 -3.43 -4.55
N VAL A 165 3.78 -4.24 -3.54
CA VAL A 165 5.04 -5.01 -3.57
C VAL A 165 5.07 -6.03 -4.72
N ILE A 166 3.92 -6.60 -5.07
CA ILE A 166 3.82 -7.51 -6.23
C ILE A 166 4.04 -6.76 -7.55
N ALA A 167 3.49 -5.54 -7.67
CA ALA A 167 3.51 -4.80 -8.92
C ALA A 167 4.85 -4.08 -9.20
N ILE A 168 5.50 -3.52 -8.17
CA ILE A 168 6.69 -2.68 -8.33
C ILE A 168 7.89 -3.13 -7.47
N GLY A 169 7.73 -4.17 -6.65
CA GLY A 169 8.82 -4.75 -5.87
C GLY A 169 9.67 -5.75 -6.66
N SER A 170 10.77 -6.17 -6.06
CA SER A 170 11.56 -7.32 -6.50
C SER A 170 11.06 -8.59 -5.83
N SER A 171 11.02 -9.69 -6.57
CA SER A 171 10.76 -11.03 -6.03
C SER A 171 11.99 -11.91 -6.08
N GLU A 172 12.09 -12.81 -5.11
CA GLU A 172 13.11 -13.85 -5.04
C GLU A 172 12.44 -15.14 -4.57
N ILE A 173 12.55 -16.20 -5.38
CA ILE A 173 11.99 -17.52 -5.06
C ILE A 173 13.03 -18.27 -4.23
N SER A 174 12.59 -18.96 -3.18
CA SER A 174 13.49 -19.79 -2.37
C SER A 174 14.12 -20.90 -3.22
N GLU A 175 15.32 -21.34 -2.87
CA GLU A 175 16.00 -22.46 -3.56
C GLU A 175 15.13 -23.73 -3.60
N THR A 176 14.37 -23.97 -2.52
CA THR A 176 13.43 -25.09 -2.42
C THR A 176 12.09 -24.85 -3.13
N SER A 177 11.86 -23.65 -3.69
CA SER A 177 10.59 -23.21 -4.29
C SER A 177 9.37 -23.34 -3.36
N GLU A 178 9.59 -23.31 -2.04
CA GLU A 178 8.54 -23.41 -1.03
C GLU A 178 7.96 -22.04 -0.64
N TYR A 179 8.68 -20.94 -0.91
CA TYR A 179 8.20 -19.58 -0.66
C TYR A 179 8.78 -18.55 -1.64
N ILE A 180 8.14 -17.38 -1.73
CA ILE A 180 8.62 -16.22 -2.47
C ILE A 180 8.77 -15.03 -1.52
N GLU A 181 9.93 -14.40 -1.55
CA GLU A 181 10.15 -13.12 -0.89
C GLU A 181 9.87 -11.97 -1.83
N TRP A 182 9.07 -11.01 -1.37
CA TRP A 182 8.73 -9.78 -2.07
C TRP A 182 9.30 -8.59 -1.31
N LYS A 183 10.15 -7.79 -1.95
CA LYS A 183 10.80 -6.63 -1.33
C LYS A 183 10.58 -5.38 -2.18
N LEU A 184 10.07 -4.32 -1.57
CA LEU A 184 10.01 -2.99 -2.16
C LEU A 184 11.01 -2.11 -1.42
N LYS A 185 12.20 -1.93 -2.03
CA LYS A 185 13.31 -1.19 -1.42
C LYS A 185 13.32 0.29 -1.83
N LYS A 186 13.08 0.59 -3.11
CA LYS A 186 13.24 1.93 -3.71
C LYS A 186 11.93 2.71 -3.73
N PHE A 187 11.30 2.88 -2.57
CA PHE A 187 10.04 3.61 -2.44
C PHE A 187 10.07 4.52 -1.21
N SER A 188 8.98 5.26 -0.96
CA SER A 188 8.85 6.13 0.23
C SER A 188 8.95 5.38 1.56
N PHE A 189 8.79 4.06 1.52
CA PHE A 189 8.97 3.13 2.61
C PHE A 189 9.65 1.84 2.11
N TYR A 190 10.19 1.07 3.04
CA TYR A 190 10.61 -0.30 2.78
C TYR A 190 9.46 -1.26 3.13
N LEU A 191 9.14 -2.20 2.25
CA LEU A 191 8.14 -3.23 2.50
C LEU A 191 8.72 -4.60 2.17
N TRP A 192 8.57 -5.55 3.09
CA TRP A 192 8.93 -6.95 2.91
C TRP A 192 7.74 -7.84 3.24
N SER A 193 7.35 -8.62 2.25
CA SER A 193 6.26 -9.58 2.32
C SER A 193 6.78 -10.95 1.90
N ILE A 194 6.19 -12.00 2.46
CA ILE A 194 6.48 -13.38 2.07
C ILE A 194 5.20 -14.06 1.62
N GLU A 195 5.32 -14.85 0.54
CA GLU A 195 4.30 -15.77 0.06
C GLU A 195 4.73 -17.20 0.36
N ASN A 196 3.93 -17.92 1.15
CA ASN A 196 4.11 -19.34 1.38
C ASN A 196 3.41 -20.13 0.27
N LEU A 197 4.19 -20.84 -0.55
CA LEU A 197 3.69 -21.64 -1.68
C LEU A 197 3.34 -23.07 -1.27
N THR A 198 3.70 -23.49 -0.05
CA THR A 198 3.37 -24.83 0.42
C THR A 198 1.88 -24.94 0.70
N THR A 199 1.35 -26.15 0.53
CA THR A 199 -0.07 -26.47 0.76
C THR A 199 -0.33 -27.04 2.16
N THR A 200 0.70 -27.58 2.81
CA THR A 200 0.56 -28.35 4.07
C THR A 200 1.52 -27.93 5.17
N LYS A 201 2.33 -26.88 4.97
CA LYS A 201 3.38 -26.50 5.92
C LYS A 201 3.30 -25.01 6.28
N TYR A 202 3.53 -24.71 7.54
CA TYR A 202 3.73 -23.35 8.01
C TYR A 202 5.17 -22.92 7.74
N LEU A 203 5.34 -21.68 7.30
CA LEU A 203 6.65 -21.06 7.21
C LEU A 203 6.88 -20.22 8.47
N VAL A 204 7.87 -20.61 9.25
CA VAL A 204 8.33 -19.87 10.43
C VAL A 204 9.52 -19.02 10.03
N ILE A 205 9.38 -17.71 10.21
CA ILE A 205 10.39 -16.72 9.83
C ILE A 205 10.86 -16.06 11.11
N ARG A 206 12.14 -16.19 11.43
CA ARG A 206 12.78 -15.35 12.44
C ARG A 206 13.48 -14.22 11.73
N TRP A 207 13.23 -13.00 12.17
CA TRP A 207 13.83 -11.81 11.56
C TRP A 207 14.45 -10.91 12.61
N ASP A 208 15.54 -10.25 12.22
CA ASP A 208 16.27 -9.26 13.01
C ASP A 208 16.61 -8.05 12.13
N THR A 209 16.11 -6.88 12.55
CA THR A 209 16.35 -5.55 11.99
C THR A 209 17.20 -4.67 12.91
N SER A 210 17.81 -5.20 13.98
CA SER A 210 18.59 -4.39 14.94
C SER A 210 19.81 -3.70 14.33
N ARG A 211 20.20 -4.10 13.11
CA ARG A 211 21.29 -3.50 12.33
C ARG A 211 20.80 -2.46 11.32
N SER A 212 19.49 -2.26 11.19
CA SER A 212 18.93 -1.24 10.32
C SER A 212 18.94 0.10 11.06
N ILE A 213 19.55 1.11 10.43
CA ILE A 213 19.73 2.44 11.00
C ILE A 213 18.62 3.35 10.47
N ASN A 214 18.06 4.20 11.34
CA ASN A 214 17.06 5.21 11.00
C ASN A 214 15.84 4.64 10.25
N SER A 215 15.45 3.42 10.60
CA SER A 215 14.25 2.75 10.11
C SER A 215 13.36 2.41 11.28
N PHE A 216 12.07 2.70 11.16
CA PHE A 216 11.09 2.33 12.19
C PHE A 216 10.23 1.19 11.69
N ASN A 217 10.22 0.07 12.41
CA ASN A 217 9.36 -1.07 12.11
C ASN A 217 7.97 -0.88 12.71
N ILE A 218 6.92 -1.07 11.91
CA ILE A 218 5.52 -1.08 12.35
C ILE A 218 5.28 -1.99 13.56
N ARG A 219 6.01 -3.11 13.64
CA ARG A 219 5.90 -4.06 14.75
C ARG A 219 6.41 -3.48 16.08
N SER A 220 7.00 -2.29 16.07
CA SER A 220 7.59 -1.61 17.25
C SER A 220 8.62 -2.48 17.97
N THR A 221 9.25 -3.41 17.23
CA THR A 221 10.33 -4.28 17.69
C THR A 221 11.32 -4.47 16.54
N ASP A 222 12.58 -4.65 16.89
CA ASP A 222 13.66 -4.93 15.95
C ASP A 222 13.87 -6.42 15.71
N ARG A 223 13.22 -7.28 16.50
CA ARG A 223 13.32 -8.73 16.38
C ARG A 223 11.95 -9.35 16.51
N GLY A 224 11.71 -10.41 15.75
CA GLY A 224 10.44 -11.09 15.80
C GLY A 224 10.46 -12.46 15.18
N VAL A 225 9.34 -13.16 15.39
CA VAL A 225 9.03 -14.42 14.74
C VAL A 225 7.65 -14.28 14.10
N ASP A 226 7.56 -14.57 12.82
CA ASP A 226 6.30 -14.63 12.10
C ASP A 226 6.03 -16.05 11.63
N ILE A 227 4.75 -16.42 11.58
CA ILE A 227 4.29 -17.74 11.16
C ILE A 227 3.31 -17.51 10.01
N VAL A 228 3.71 -17.90 8.81
CA VAL A 228 2.94 -17.70 7.57
C VAL A 228 2.24 -19.01 7.20
N PRO A 229 0.89 -19.06 7.21
CA PRO A 229 0.13 -20.24 6.82
C PRO A 229 0.39 -20.70 5.39
N PRO A 230 0.11 -21.98 5.06
CA PRO A 230 0.10 -22.48 3.68
C PRO A 230 -0.71 -21.57 2.74
N ASN A 231 -0.26 -21.45 1.48
CA ASN A 231 -0.94 -20.69 0.42
C ASN A 231 -1.33 -19.24 0.78
N SER A 232 -0.56 -18.59 1.65
CA SER A 232 -0.88 -17.25 2.14
C SER A 232 0.27 -16.27 1.90
N ARG A 233 -0.07 -14.98 1.91
CA ARG A 233 0.90 -13.88 1.88
C ARG A 233 0.82 -13.12 3.19
N GLN A 234 1.97 -12.73 3.73
CA GLN A 234 2.03 -11.92 4.93
C GLN A 234 3.10 -10.84 4.81
N ILE A 235 2.73 -9.63 5.22
CA ILE A 235 3.68 -8.54 5.42
C ILE A 235 4.47 -8.83 6.71
N ILE A 236 5.76 -9.08 6.55
CA ILE A 236 6.67 -9.37 7.65
C ILE A 236 7.18 -8.07 8.25
N CYS A 237 7.60 -7.14 7.39
CA CYS A 237 8.17 -5.88 7.82
C CYS A 237 7.73 -4.73 6.91
N LEU A 238 7.41 -3.60 7.54
CA LEU A 238 7.14 -2.34 6.86
C LEU A 238 7.84 -1.24 7.66
N MET A 239 8.73 -0.50 6.99
CA MET A 239 9.55 0.52 7.63
C MET A 239 9.51 1.86 6.91
N GLY A 240 9.39 2.93 7.69
CA GLY A 240 9.65 4.29 7.21
C GLY A 240 11.13 4.48 6.92
N ARG A 241 11.45 5.23 5.87
CA ARG A 241 12.83 5.62 5.52
C ARG A 241 12.99 7.12 5.68
N GLU A 242 14.06 7.56 6.34
CA GLU A 242 14.43 8.98 6.40
C GLU A 242 15.12 9.45 5.11
N SER A 243 15.77 8.54 4.38
CA SER A 243 16.45 8.83 3.10
C SER A 243 16.41 7.62 2.16
N ASP A 244 16.39 7.93 0.86
CA ASP A 244 16.56 7.03 -0.28
C ASP A 244 17.89 6.26 -0.31
N LYS A 245 18.91 6.72 0.43
CA LYS A 245 20.25 6.12 0.48
C LYS A 245 20.42 5.04 1.56
N LEU A 246 19.45 4.86 2.45
CA LEU A 246 19.59 3.93 3.58
C LEU A 246 19.23 2.49 3.20
N GLU A 247 20.20 1.59 3.17
CA GLU A 247 19.92 0.16 3.04
C GLU A 247 19.40 -0.42 4.36
N CYS A 248 18.35 -1.23 4.26
CA CYS A 248 17.80 -1.95 5.40
C CYS A 248 18.41 -3.35 5.42
N ASN A 249 19.11 -3.66 6.52
CA ASN A 249 19.78 -4.94 6.72
C ASN A 249 18.88 -5.88 7.51
N PHE A 250 18.72 -7.09 6.98
CA PHE A 250 17.90 -8.14 7.58
C PHE A 250 18.73 -9.40 7.75
N VAL A 251 18.66 -9.98 8.94
CA VAL A 251 19.07 -11.36 9.15
C VAL A 251 17.79 -12.17 9.30
N CYS A 252 17.60 -13.13 8.39
CA CYS A 252 16.40 -13.96 8.35
C CYS A 252 16.78 -15.43 8.43
N LEU A 253 16.06 -16.16 9.28
CA LEU A 253 16.15 -17.62 9.36
C LEU A 253 14.79 -18.22 9.07
N TYR A 254 14.75 -19.09 8.07
CA TYR A 254 13.55 -19.76 7.61
C TYR A 254 13.50 -21.18 8.16
N SER A 255 12.33 -21.60 8.63
CA SER A 255 12.08 -22.98 9.02
C SER A 255 10.67 -23.36 8.62
N ILE A 256 10.55 -24.50 7.94
CA ILE A 256 9.27 -25.01 7.47
C ILE A 256 8.80 -26.12 8.41
N LYS A 257 7.57 -26.02 8.88
CA LYS A 257 6.98 -26.92 9.88
C LYS A 257 5.66 -27.53 9.38
N PRO A 258 5.43 -28.84 9.57
CA PRO A 258 4.16 -29.46 9.20
C PRO A 258 3.02 -28.96 10.10
N ILE A 259 1.78 -29.12 9.63
CA ILE A 259 0.56 -28.72 10.36
C ILE A 259 0.42 -29.43 11.73
N ASP A 260 0.85 -30.69 11.86
CA ASP A 260 0.65 -31.50 13.07
C ASP A 260 1.45 -31.05 14.31
N ASP A 261 2.35 -30.08 14.17
CA ASP A 261 3.16 -29.54 15.28
C ASP A 261 2.39 -28.47 16.10
N GLU A 262 1.05 -28.56 16.19
CA GLU A 262 0.16 -27.57 16.82
C GLU A 262 0.53 -27.23 18.27
N LYS A 263 0.93 -28.23 19.06
CA LYS A 263 1.36 -28.01 20.46
C LYS A 263 2.63 -27.16 20.57
N LYS A 264 3.53 -27.23 19.58
CA LYS A 264 4.72 -26.34 19.53
C LYS A 264 4.35 -24.97 18.98
N LEU A 265 3.45 -24.91 17.99
CA LEU A 265 2.86 -23.67 17.49
C LEU A 265 2.18 -22.89 18.62
N GLU A 266 1.48 -23.54 19.55
CA GLU A 266 0.89 -22.90 20.74
C GLU A 266 1.92 -22.31 21.71
N ARG A 267 3.07 -22.96 21.88
CA ARG A 267 4.19 -22.34 22.62
C ARG A 267 4.73 -21.10 21.90
N TYR A 268 4.90 -21.15 20.57
CA TYR A 268 5.27 -19.96 19.80
C TYR A 268 4.19 -18.86 19.85
N ARG A 269 2.90 -19.22 19.82
CA ARG A 269 1.76 -18.31 20.05
C ARG A 269 1.88 -17.62 21.40
N SER A 270 2.18 -18.36 22.47
CA SER A 270 2.30 -17.79 23.82
C SER A 270 3.45 -16.79 23.97
N CYS A 271 4.58 -17.00 23.29
CA CYS A 271 5.71 -16.05 23.27
C CYS A 271 5.43 -14.81 22.40
N LEU A 272 4.55 -14.92 21.40
CA LEU A 272 4.13 -13.80 20.54
C LEU A 272 3.00 -12.97 21.16
N ASN A 273 2.23 -13.55 22.11
CA ASN A 273 1.01 -12.98 22.66
C ASN A 273 1.21 -11.98 23.83
N GLY A 274 2.45 -11.71 24.26
CA GLY A 274 2.74 -10.75 25.33
C GLY A 274 2.17 -9.34 25.05
N ASP A 275 2.10 -8.94 23.78
CA ASP A 275 1.62 -7.63 23.32
C ASP A 275 0.47 -7.71 22.30
N VAL A 276 -0.21 -8.86 22.17
CA VAL A 276 -1.26 -9.05 21.14
C VAL A 276 -2.55 -8.28 21.43
N LYS A 277 -2.72 -7.74 22.65
CA LYS A 277 -3.82 -6.82 22.98
C LYS A 277 -3.53 -5.37 22.56
N SER A 278 -2.27 -4.99 22.37
CA SER A 278 -1.85 -3.65 21.92
C SER A 278 -1.46 -3.62 20.43
N LEU A 279 -1.12 -4.78 19.85
CA LEU A 279 -0.72 -4.90 18.46
C LEU A 279 -1.89 -5.01 17.48
N SER A 280 -1.58 -4.48 16.32
CA SER A 280 -2.50 -4.12 15.26
C SER A 280 -3.26 -5.27 14.61
N ASN A 281 -4.61 -5.23 14.50
CA ASN A 281 -5.36 -6.19 13.67
C ASN A 281 -4.90 -6.22 12.18
N LEU A 282 -4.20 -5.18 11.71
CA LEU A 282 -3.64 -5.10 10.35
C LEU A 282 -2.31 -5.85 10.19
N PHE A 283 -1.53 -6.02 11.27
CA PHE A 283 -0.17 -6.54 11.22
C PHE A 283 0.15 -7.58 12.31
N ALA A 284 -0.84 -8.00 13.11
CA ALA A 284 -0.67 -9.00 14.15
C ALA A 284 -0.33 -10.38 13.55
N PRO A 285 0.56 -11.14 14.20
CA PRO A 285 0.71 -12.57 13.92
C PRO A 285 -0.55 -13.27 14.42
N ARG A 286 -1.60 -13.32 13.58
CA ARG A 286 -2.72 -14.24 13.80
C ARG A 286 -2.61 -15.38 12.81
N LEU A 287 -2.62 -16.56 13.41
CA LEU A 287 -2.21 -17.84 12.87
C LEU A 287 -3.28 -18.41 11.93
N VAL A 288 -3.45 -17.80 10.76
CA VAL A 288 -4.64 -17.86 9.87
C VAL A 288 -5.56 -16.68 10.15
N GLN A 289 -5.45 -15.68 9.28
CA GLN A 289 -6.47 -14.66 9.11
C GLN A 289 -7.19 -15.00 7.82
N SER A 290 -8.44 -15.47 7.90
CA SER A 290 -9.31 -15.67 6.73
C SER A 290 -9.50 -14.40 5.88
N TYR A 291 -9.06 -13.25 6.40
CA TYR A 291 -9.13 -11.92 5.80
C TYR A 291 -7.76 -11.33 5.35
N LEU A 292 -6.62 -12.02 5.58
CA LEU A 292 -5.33 -11.74 4.90
C LEU A 292 -4.98 -12.82 3.87
N LEU A 293 -5.88 -13.78 3.64
CA LEU A 293 -5.86 -14.58 2.43
C LEU A 293 -6.24 -13.65 1.28
N ALA A 294 -5.27 -13.37 0.42
CA ALA A 294 -5.51 -12.91 -0.96
C ALA A 294 -6.21 -14.02 -1.79
N GLU A 295 -7.10 -14.83 -1.20
CA GLU A 295 -7.91 -15.84 -1.89
C GLU A 295 -8.90 -15.21 -2.86
N ARG A 296 -9.15 -13.90 -2.79
CA ARG A 296 -9.91 -13.25 -3.86
C ARG A 296 -9.19 -13.33 -5.23
N ASN A 297 -7.90 -13.65 -5.26
CA ASN A 297 -7.14 -13.88 -6.50
C ASN A 297 -6.92 -15.36 -6.84
N ARG A 298 -7.44 -16.32 -6.06
CA ARG A 298 -7.39 -17.75 -6.38
C ARG A 298 -8.72 -18.43 -6.00
N SER A 299 -9.63 -18.45 -6.98
CA SER A 299 -10.73 -19.41 -7.20
C SER A 299 -12.11 -19.20 -6.52
N ARG A 300 -13.11 -18.74 -7.31
CA ARG A 300 -14.29 -19.53 -7.78
C ARG A 300 -15.33 -18.66 -8.51
N ASN A 301 -15.86 -19.20 -9.63
CA ASN A 301 -16.90 -18.68 -10.56
C ASN A 301 -16.43 -18.14 -11.93
N CYS A 302 -15.33 -18.66 -12.45
CA CYS A 302 -15.32 -19.05 -13.86
C CYS A 302 -15.63 -20.56 -13.88
N ILE A 303 -16.67 -20.97 -14.61
CA ILE A 303 -17.23 -22.34 -14.68
C ILE A 303 -18.15 -22.72 -13.50
N ALA A 304 -19.23 -21.96 -13.32
CA ALA A 304 -20.52 -22.43 -12.81
C ALA A 304 -21.53 -21.27 -12.92
N ASN A 305 -21.92 -20.93 -14.15
CA ASN A 305 -23.12 -20.15 -14.51
C ASN A 305 -23.22 -20.00 -16.05
N ILE A 306 -23.00 -21.09 -16.80
CA ILE A 306 -23.31 -21.18 -18.24
C ILE A 306 -24.24 -22.38 -18.54
N THR A 307 -24.82 -23.03 -17.53
CA THR A 307 -25.71 -24.19 -17.76
C THR A 307 -27.10 -24.07 -17.15
N ASP A 308 -27.58 -22.86 -16.80
CA ASP A 308 -28.97 -22.70 -16.31
C ASP A 308 -29.77 -21.55 -16.97
N GLU A 309 -29.26 -20.92 -18.03
CA GLU A 309 -30.03 -19.94 -18.83
C GLU A 309 -30.33 -20.39 -20.27
N THR A 310 -29.94 -21.62 -20.65
CA THR A 310 -30.24 -22.17 -21.99
C THR A 310 -31.54 -22.98 -22.08
N HIS A 311 -32.33 -23.08 -21.01
CA HIS A 311 -33.62 -23.81 -21.02
C HIS A 311 -34.88 -22.98 -20.76
N ARG A 312 -34.82 -21.64 -20.79
CA ARG A 312 -36.01 -20.79 -20.59
C ARG A 312 -36.38 -19.81 -21.70
N ASN A 313 -35.71 -19.82 -22.86
CA ASN A 313 -36.00 -18.88 -23.96
C ASN A 313 -36.33 -19.51 -25.33
N THR A 314 -36.99 -20.68 -25.37
CA THR A 314 -37.51 -21.28 -26.62
C THR A 314 -39.03 -21.39 -26.71
N ARG A 315 -39.77 -20.59 -25.94
CA ARG A 315 -41.22 -20.42 -26.15
C ARG A 315 -41.65 -19.00 -25.89
N LEU A 316 -41.53 -18.13 -26.91
CA LEU A 316 -42.46 -17.05 -27.25
C LEU A 316 -41.84 -16.22 -28.38
N CYS A 317 -42.65 -15.91 -29.41
CA CYS A 317 -42.36 -15.14 -30.62
C CYS A 317 -41.82 -15.90 -31.84
N SER A 318 -42.67 -16.76 -32.41
CA SER A 318 -42.93 -16.78 -33.85
C SER A 318 -44.44 -16.99 -34.10
N MET A 319 -45.22 -15.98 -33.74
CA MET A 319 -46.48 -15.64 -34.39
C MET A 319 -46.49 -14.12 -34.52
N LEU A 320 -46.74 -13.66 -35.75
CA LEU A 320 -46.81 -12.29 -36.25
C LEU A 320 -45.46 -11.69 -36.66
#